data_AF-A0A8X6MA13-F1
#
_entry.id   AF-A0A8X6MA13-F1
#
_cell.length_a   1.000
_cell.length_b   1.000
_cell.length_c   1.000
_cell.angle_alpha   90.00
_cell.angle_beta   90.00
_cell.angle_gamma   90.00
#
_symmetry.space_group_name_H-M   'P 1'
#
loop_
_entity.id
_entity.type
_entity.pdbx_description
1 polymer ?
#
loop_
_entity_poly.entity_id
_entity_poly.type
_entity_poly.pdbx_seq_one_letter_code
_entity_poly.pdbx_strand_id
1 'polypeptide(L)'
;MNWNFGSPGSVRARYHHLDHESFSYIITTVNNSNELKLGTVRLFLAPKYDELGNIIPLDEQKKLYIEMDKFGVELRPGKNTVVRSSTDSSVTISSTYTFKEFLHGEDLQEDRSEFCSCLNTCSCPKGMTKACSSISLLCRKGLFCFLFALLAKQFYQQVAAARNCNDALSYCDVMDEKYPDKRAMGYPLDRTIVAQNHAEFLTPNMLVSNITIRFQD
;
A
#
# COMPACT_ATOMS: atom_id res chain seq x y z
N MET A 1 -29.79 24.25 -9.67
CA MET A 1 -30.38 23.52 -8.55
C MET A 1 -29.80 24.10 -7.27
N ASN A 2 -30.60 24.83 -6.49
CA ASN A 2 -30.18 25.44 -5.23
C ASN A 2 -30.36 24.40 -4.11
N TRP A 3 -29.26 23.84 -3.61
CA TRP A 3 -29.28 23.05 -2.38
C TRP A 3 -29.36 23.99 -1.19
N ASN A 4 -30.57 24.33 -0.78
CA ASN A 4 -30.83 25.17 0.39
C ASN A 4 -31.01 24.25 1.61
N PHE A 5 -30.03 24.22 2.52
CA PHE A 5 -30.08 23.35 3.70
C PHE A 5 -31.08 23.82 4.78
N GLY A 6 -31.77 24.95 4.57
CA GLY A 6 -33.07 25.31 5.16
C GLY A 6 -33.18 25.54 6.67
N SER A 7 -32.38 24.89 7.50
CA SER A 7 -32.39 24.98 8.97
C SER A 7 -31.05 24.52 9.56
N PRO A 8 -30.55 25.12 10.66
CA PRO A 8 -29.31 24.68 11.30
C PRO A 8 -29.51 23.28 11.92
N GLY A 9 -29.09 22.25 11.20
CA GLY A 9 -29.20 20.86 11.62
C GLY A 9 -28.16 19.97 10.92
N SER A 10 -27.73 18.89 11.58
CA SER A 10 -26.76 17.95 11.01
C SER A 10 -27.48 16.97 10.07
N VAL A 11 -27.35 17.15 8.76
CA VAL A 11 -27.79 16.15 7.78
C VAL A 11 -26.68 15.11 7.61
N ARG A 12 -27.01 13.83 7.76
CA ARG A 12 -26.06 12.71 7.61
C ARG A 12 -26.61 11.70 6.61
N ALA A 13 -25.75 11.17 5.75
CA ALA A 13 -26.07 10.06 4.86
C ALA A 13 -25.33 8.80 5.34
N ARG A 14 -26.03 7.67 5.42
CA ARG A 14 -25.42 6.37 5.69
C ARG A 14 -25.01 5.73 4.36
N TYR A 15 -23.78 5.26 4.29
CA TYR A 15 -23.28 4.45 3.18
C TYR A 15 -22.45 3.30 3.74
N HIS A 16 -22.26 2.27 2.93
CA HIS A 16 -21.41 1.14 3.23
C HIS A 16 -20.11 1.28 2.43
N HIS A 17 -18.98 0.93 3.03
CA HIS A 17 -17.68 0.84 2.37
C HIS A 17 -17.06 -0.53 2.64
N LEU A 18 -16.10 -0.93 1.80
CA LEU A 18 -15.28 -2.11 2.05
C LEU A 18 -14.28 -1.80 3.16
N ASP A 19 -13.98 -2.80 3.97
CA ASP A 19 -12.98 -2.74 5.03
C ASP A 19 -12.28 -4.11 5.15
N HIS A 20 -11.17 -4.17 5.88
CA HIS A 20 -10.40 -5.38 6.11
C HIS A 20 -10.02 -5.55 7.59
N GLU A 21 -9.82 -6.80 8.01
CA GLU A 21 -9.24 -7.07 9.34
C GLU A 21 -7.79 -6.58 9.40
N SER A 22 -7.34 -6.13 10.57
CA SER A 22 -5.93 -5.80 10.80
C SER A 22 -5.05 -7.03 10.66
N PHE A 23 -3.95 -6.91 9.92
CA PHE A 23 -2.99 -8.00 9.71
C PHE A 23 -1.55 -7.48 9.85
N SER A 24 -0.60 -8.40 10.03
CA SER A 24 0.82 -8.07 10.14
C SER A 24 1.68 -8.92 9.23
N TYR A 25 2.65 -8.30 8.56
CA TYR A 25 3.68 -8.98 7.79
C TYR A 25 4.82 -9.40 8.71
N ILE A 26 5.21 -10.66 8.63
CA ILE A 26 6.40 -11.19 9.33
C ILE A 26 7.41 -11.62 8.27
N ILE A 27 8.47 -10.82 8.10
CA ILE A 27 9.48 -11.03 7.07
C ILE A 27 10.79 -11.45 7.75
N THR A 28 11.21 -12.68 7.51
CA THR A 28 12.50 -13.18 8.01
C THR A 28 13.56 -13.01 6.94
N THR A 29 14.63 -12.30 7.27
CA THR A 29 15.75 -12.04 6.35
C THR A 29 17.07 -12.44 6.99
N VAL A 30 18.07 -12.78 6.17
CA VAL A 30 19.42 -13.12 6.64
C VAL A 30 20.41 -12.20 5.95
N ASN A 31 21.13 -11.41 6.74
CA ASN A 31 22.23 -10.59 6.28
C ASN A 31 23.54 -11.38 6.42
N ASN A 32 24.06 -11.89 5.30
CA ASN A 32 25.32 -12.64 5.26
C ASN A 32 26.57 -11.76 5.33
N SER A 33 26.43 -10.43 5.40
CA SER A 33 27.56 -9.52 5.59
C SER A 33 27.79 -9.19 7.05
N ASN A 34 29.05 -8.86 7.40
CA ASN A 34 29.46 -8.50 8.75
C ASN A 34 29.10 -7.05 9.13
N GLU A 35 28.46 -6.30 8.23
CA GLU A 35 28.11 -4.90 8.42
C GLU A 35 26.59 -4.71 8.50
N LEU A 36 26.18 -3.66 9.22
CA LEU A 36 24.80 -3.17 9.23
C LEU A 36 24.43 -2.70 7.82
N LYS A 37 23.32 -3.20 7.29
CA LYS A 37 22.80 -2.78 5.98
C LYS A 37 21.45 -2.11 6.13
N LEU A 38 21.30 -0.98 5.44
CA LEU A 38 20.03 -0.31 5.27
C LEU A 38 19.34 -0.86 4.01
N GLY A 39 18.13 -1.36 4.18
CA GLY A 39 17.30 -1.94 3.14
C GLY A 39 15.96 -1.23 3.03
N THR A 40 15.35 -1.27 1.86
CA THR A 40 13.95 -0.86 1.66
C THR A 40 13.16 -2.10 1.30
N VAL A 41 12.14 -2.40 2.10
CA VAL A 41 11.17 -3.46 1.82
C VAL A 41 10.09 -2.87 0.93
N ARG A 42 9.73 -3.58 -0.13
CA ARG A 42 8.59 -3.28 -1.00
C ARG A 42 7.67 -4.47 -1.05
N LEU A 43 6.40 -4.25 -0.81
CA LEU A 43 5.36 -5.26 -0.84
C LEU A 43 4.40 -4.95 -1.97
N PHE A 44 4.13 -5.94 -2.80
CA PHE A 44 3.19 -5.85 -3.91
C PHE A 44 2.23 -7.04 -3.87
N LEU A 45 1.01 -6.83 -4.36
CA LEU A 45 -0.03 -7.85 -4.40
C LEU A 45 -0.60 -7.96 -5.81
N ALA A 46 -0.74 -9.17 -6.33
CA ALA A 46 -1.41 -9.42 -7.62
C ALA A 46 -2.30 -10.67 -7.57
N PRO A 47 -3.39 -10.73 -8.34
CA PRO A 47 -4.20 -11.93 -8.47
C PRO A 47 -3.41 -13.05 -9.16
N LYS A 48 -3.61 -14.28 -8.71
CA LYS A 48 -2.96 -15.48 -9.29
C LYS A 48 -3.68 -16.00 -10.53
N TYR A 49 -5.00 -15.91 -10.54
CA TYR A 49 -5.85 -16.46 -11.59
C TYR A 49 -6.66 -15.35 -12.26
N ASP A 50 -6.96 -15.54 -13.53
CA ASP A 50 -7.92 -14.72 -14.27
C ASP A 50 -9.36 -15.09 -13.90
N GLU A 51 -10.33 -14.41 -14.51
CA GLU A 51 -11.76 -14.60 -14.26
C GLU A 51 -12.28 -15.97 -14.75
N LEU A 52 -11.51 -16.64 -15.61
CA LEU A 52 -11.78 -17.97 -16.17
C LEU A 52 -11.06 -19.08 -15.41
N GLY A 53 -10.23 -18.76 -14.42
CA GLY A 53 -9.46 -19.71 -13.61
C GLY A 53 -8.10 -20.11 -14.19
N ASN A 54 -7.63 -19.47 -15.24
CA ASN A 54 -6.30 -19.70 -15.82
C ASN A 54 -5.23 -18.96 -15.00
N ILE A 55 -4.01 -19.48 -15.01
CA ILE A 55 -2.86 -18.82 -14.37
C ILE A 55 -2.44 -17.63 -15.24
N ILE A 56 -2.33 -16.46 -14.63
CA ILE A 56 -1.91 -15.24 -15.34
C ILE A 56 -0.39 -15.29 -15.56
N PRO A 57 0.11 -15.11 -16.79
CA PRO A 57 1.54 -15.05 -17.06
C PRO A 57 2.17 -13.80 -16.44
N LEU A 58 3.44 -13.88 -16.05
CA LEU A 58 4.12 -12.84 -15.27
C LEU A 58 4.14 -11.46 -15.98
N ASP A 59 4.28 -11.43 -17.31
CA ASP A 59 4.31 -10.17 -18.07
C ASP A 59 2.95 -9.43 -18.08
N GLU A 60 1.84 -10.15 -18.01
CA GLU A 60 0.52 -9.55 -17.84
C GLU A 60 0.26 -9.22 -16.39
N GLN A 61 0.64 -10.14 -15.49
CA GLN A 61 0.46 -9.99 -14.07
C GLN A 61 1.18 -8.77 -13.50
N LYS A 62 2.34 -8.38 -14.06
CA LYS A 62 3.09 -7.18 -13.66
C LYS A 62 2.22 -5.92 -13.63
N LYS A 63 1.24 -5.81 -14.54
CA LYS A 63 0.32 -4.67 -14.66
C LYS A 63 -0.78 -4.68 -13.59
N LEU A 64 -1.01 -5.83 -12.96
CA LEU A 64 -2.03 -6.04 -11.94
C LEU A 64 -1.45 -5.94 -10.53
N TYR A 65 -0.13 -5.76 -10.37
CA TYR A 65 0.45 -5.58 -9.06
C TYR A 65 0.07 -4.21 -8.49
N ILE A 66 -0.50 -4.25 -7.29
CA ILE A 66 -0.73 -3.06 -6.47
C ILE A 66 0.36 -2.97 -5.39
N GLU A 67 0.90 -1.79 -5.16
CA GLU A 67 1.85 -1.54 -4.05
C GLU A 67 1.07 -1.53 -2.74
N MET A 68 1.46 -2.41 -1.81
CA MET A 68 0.82 -2.58 -0.50
C MET A 68 1.52 -1.79 0.59
N ASP A 69 2.86 -1.77 0.59
CA ASP A 69 3.67 -1.01 1.55
C ASP A 69 5.11 -0.84 1.02
N LYS A 70 5.75 0.25 1.43
CA LYS A 70 7.17 0.54 1.20
C LYS A 70 7.76 1.24 2.42
N PHE A 71 8.80 0.65 2.99
CA PHE A 71 9.43 1.18 4.21
C PHE A 71 10.92 0.81 4.30
N GLY A 72 11.68 1.64 5.02
CA GLY A 72 13.09 1.40 5.33
C GLY A 72 13.26 0.45 6.52
N VAL A 73 14.28 -0.40 6.46
CA VAL A 73 14.64 -1.35 7.52
C VAL A 73 16.15 -1.39 7.71
N GLU A 74 16.56 -1.52 8.97
CA GLU A 74 17.96 -1.75 9.32
C GLU A 74 18.18 -3.25 9.54
N LEU A 75 19.17 -3.83 8.85
CA LEU A 75 19.47 -5.26 8.88
C LEU A 75 20.83 -5.49 9.52
N ARG A 76 20.82 -6.04 10.73
CA ARG A 76 22.04 -6.42 11.46
C ARG A 76 22.66 -7.68 10.84
N PRO A 77 23.97 -7.92 10.99
CA PRO A 77 24.59 -9.18 10.58
C PRO A 77 23.85 -10.39 11.17
N GLY A 78 23.58 -11.41 10.35
CA GLY A 78 22.83 -12.60 10.75
C GLY A 78 21.33 -12.53 10.47
N LYS A 79 20.53 -13.23 11.28
CA LYS A 79 19.07 -13.37 11.08
C LYS A 79 18.33 -12.17 11.67
N ASN A 80 17.46 -11.56 10.88
CA ASN A 80 16.59 -10.46 11.28
C ASN A 80 15.12 -10.85 11.02
N THR A 81 14.24 -10.46 11.94
CA THR A 81 12.79 -10.61 11.77
C THR A 81 12.18 -9.21 11.78
N VAL A 82 11.59 -8.83 10.66
CA VAL A 82 10.89 -7.55 10.50
C VAL A 82 9.41 -7.81 10.63
N VAL A 83 8.76 -7.09 11.55
CA VAL A 83 7.31 -7.16 11.77
C VAL A 83 6.72 -5.81 11.40
N ARG A 84 5.69 -5.80 10.54
CA ARG A 84 5.02 -4.59 10.06
C ARG A 84 3.51 -4.76 10.12
N SER A 85 2.82 -3.85 10.81
CA SER A 85 1.36 -3.81 10.88
C SER A 85 0.75 -3.22 9.60
N SER A 86 -0.46 -3.65 9.25
CA SER A 86 -1.24 -3.08 8.15
C SER A 86 -1.58 -1.59 8.37
N THR A 87 -1.72 -1.18 9.63
CA THR A 87 -2.04 0.20 10.02
C THR A 87 -0.93 1.19 9.72
N ASP A 88 0.31 0.71 9.64
CA ASP A 88 1.48 1.55 9.43
C ASP A 88 1.83 1.66 7.94
N SER A 89 1.00 1.13 7.04
CA SER A 89 1.31 1.11 5.62
C SER A 89 1.52 2.53 5.08
N SER A 90 2.59 2.73 4.30
CA SER A 90 2.92 4.01 3.66
C SER A 90 2.04 4.35 2.44
N VAL A 91 1.01 3.54 2.20
CA VAL A 91 0.01 3.71 1.15
C VAL A 91 -1.27 4.33 1.69
N THR A 92 -1.60 4.05 2.94
CA THR A 92 -2.84 4.47 3.60
C THR A 92 -2.55 5.64 4.53
N ILE A 93 -3.48 6.59 4.60
CA ILE A 93 -3.35 7.67 5.59
C ILE A 93 -4.05 7.21 6.86
N SER A 94 -3.44 7.54 7.99
CA SER A 94 -3.81 7.04 9.31
C SER A 94 -5.13 7.61 9.83
N SER A 95 -5.48 8.85 9.47
CA SER A 95 -6.73 9.49 9.89
C SER A 95 -7.23 10.56 8.89
N THR A 96 -8.56 10.71 8.79
CA THR A 96 -9.20 11.87 8.18
C THR A 96 -9.93 12.64 9.27
N TYR A 97 -9.68 13.95 9.34
CA TYR A 97 -10.43 14.81 10.25
C TYR A 97 -11.74 15.24 9.60
N THR A 98 -12.83 15.11 10.34
CA THR A 98 -14.10 15.71 9.95
C THR A 98 -14.04 17.22 10.13
N PHE A 99 -14.85 17.94 9.36
CA PHE A 99 -14.95 19.40 9.47
C PHE A 99 -15.33 19.86 10.90
N LYS A 100 -16.07 19.03 11.65
CA LYS A 100 -16.42 19.35 13.04
C LYS A 100 -15.23 19.28 13.99
N GLU A 101 -14.44 18.21 13.89
CA GLU A 101 -13.20 18.04 14.69
C GLU A 101 -12.22 19.16 14.39
N PHE A 102 -12.08 19.52 13.10
CA PHE A 102 -11.25 20.65 12.68
C PHE A 102 -11.69 21.97 13.33
N LEU A 103 -13.00 22.24 13.37
CA LEU A 103 -13.54 23.46 13.99
C LEU A 103 -13.38 23.49 15.52
N HIS A 104 -13.32 22.34 16.19
CA HIS A 104 -13.21 22.25 17.65
C HIS A 104 -11.76 22.24 18.12
N GLY A 105 -10.78 22.18 17.20
CA GLY A 105 -9.36 22.22 17.53
C GLY A 105 -8.88 21.00 18.32
N GLU A 106 -9.61 19.88 18.26
CA GLU A 106 -9.19 18.65 18.92
C GLU A 106 -8.01 18.06 18.15
N ASP A 107 -6.86 17.99 18.82
CA ASP A 107 -5.60 17.37 18.38
C ASP A 107 -4.74 18.13 17.34
N LEU A 108 -4.94 19.45 17.20
CA LEU A 108 -3.98 20.31 16.50
C LEU A 108 -2.76 20.59 17.39
N GLN A 109 -1.83 19.65 17.45
CA GLN A 109 -0.44 20.00 17.75
C GLN A 109 -0.01 21.02 16.67
N GLU A 110 0.40 22.23 17.06
CA GLU A 110 0.51 23.42 16.18
C GLU A 110 1.25 23.17 14.84
N ASP A 111 2.17 22.20 14.80
CA ASP A 111 2.85 21.79 13.58
C ASP A 111 1.95 21.03 12.59
N ARG A 112 0.97 20.21 13.00
CA ARG A 112 0.08 19.45 12.10
C ARG A 112 -1.08 20.27 11.52
N SER A 113 -0.93 21.60 11.47
CA SER A 113 -1.92 22.52 10.90
C SER A 113 -2.00 22.46 9.37
N GLU A 114 -1.06 21.77 8.72
CA GLU A 114 -1.04 21.56 7.28
C GLU A 114 -1.83 20.30 6.91
N PHE A 115 -3.03 20.51 6.34
CA PHE A 115 -3.85 19.43 5.82
C PHE A 115 -3.21 18.86 4.55
N CYS A 116 -2.62 17.67 4.65
CA CYS A 116 -2.16 16.98 3.47
C CYS A 116 -3.32 16.33 2.75
N SER A 117 -3.67 16.90 1.60
CA SER A 117 -4.67 16.41 0.65
C SER A 117 -4.21 15.15 -0.08
N CYS A 118 -3.64 14.21 0.65
CA CYS A 118 -3.33 12.89 0.16
C CYS A 118 -4.66 12.12 0.07
N LEU A 119 -4.91 11.44 -1.05
CA LEU A 119 -6.21 10.85 -1.34
C LEU A 119 -6.45 9.66 -0.39
N ASN A 120 -7.27 9.89 0.63
CA ASN A 120 -7.57 8.97 1.72
C ASN A 120 -8.48 7.79 1.35
N THR A 121 -8.61 7.52 0.06
CA THR A 121 -9.49 6.46 -0.38
C THR A 121 -8.85 5.78 -1.56
N CYS A 122 -8.69 4.46 -1.44
CA CYS A 122 -8.81 3.58 -2.59
C CYS A 122 -10.28 3.62 -3.10
N SER A 123 -10.79 4.82 -3.40
CA SER A 123 -11.99 4.97 -4.21
C SER A 123 -11.54 4.68 -5.62
N CYS A 124 -11.74 3.45 -6.07
CA CYS A 124 -11.88 3.22 -7.49
C CYS A 124 -12.89 4.27 -8.00
N PRO A 125 -12.51 5.17 -8.94
CA PRO A 125 -13.37 6.25 -9.39
C PRO A 125 -14.73 5.70 -9.81
N LYS A 126 -15.80 6.36 -9.34
CA LYS A 126 -17.20 6.01 -9.62
C LYS A 126 -17.39 5.77 -11.12
N GLY A 127 -17.55 4.49 -11.49
CA GLY A 127 -17.67 4.05 -12.87
C GLY A 127 -17.43 2.55 -13.07
N MET A 128 -16.74 1.88 -12.14
CA MET A 128 -16.42 0.45 -12.25
C MET A 128 -17.44 -0.47 -11.53
N THR A 129 -18.73 -0.21 -11.71
CA THR A 129 -19.80 -1.07 -11.18
C THR A 129 -19.81 -2.47 -11.81
N LYS A 130 -19.20 -2.65 -12.99
CA LYS A 130 -19.13 -3.96 -13.66
C LYS A 130 -17.98 -4.86 -13.16
N ALA A 131 -16.90 -4.30 -12.63
CA ALA A 131 -15.79 -5.11 -12.10
C ALA A 131 -16.06 -5.59 -10.67
N CYS A 132 -16.77 -4.79 -9.86
CA CYS A 132 -17.08 -5.16 -8.48
C CYS A 132 -18.10 -6.31 -8.40
N SER A 133 -19.04 -6.43 -9.35
CA SER A 133 -19.98 -7.55 -9.40
C SER A 133 -19.29 -8.89 -9.72
N SER A 134 -18.26 -8.88 -10.57
CA SER A 134 -17.45 -10.08 -10.87
C SER A 134 -16.52 -10.43 -9.71
N ILE A 135 -15.93 -9.42 -9.06
CA ILE A 135 -15.14 -9.58 -7.83
C ILE A 135 -16.00 -10.11 -6.67
N SER A 136 -17.26 -9.71 -6.52
CA SER A 136 -18.14 -10.20 -5.45
C SER A 136 -18.47 -11.70 -5.57
N LEU A 137 -18.53 -12.24 -6.79
CA LEU A 137 -18.70 -13.69 -7.00
C LEU A 137 -17.39 -14.46 -6.77
N LEU A 138 -16.26 -13.86 -7.17
CA LEU A 138 -14.92 -14.43 -7.00
C LEU A 138 -14.47 -14.39 -5.52
N CYS A 139 -14.84 -13.34 -4.77
CA CYS A 139 -14.44 -13.11 -3.39
C CYS A 139 -15.20 -14.01 -2.38
N ARG A 140 -16.39 -14.50 -2.75
CA ARG A 140 -17.11 -15.53 -1.95
C ARG A 140 -16.40 -16.88 -1.94
N LYS A 141 -15.62 -17.21 -2.98
CA LYS A 141 -14.80 -18.43 -3.03
C LYS A 141 -13.37 -18.23 -2.50
N GLY A 142 -13.00 -16.98 -2.21
CA GLY A 142 -11.64 -16.57 -1.86
C GLY A 142 -10.81 -16.25 -3.10
N LEU A 143 -10.30 -15.03 -3.16
CA LEU A 143 -9.39 -14.57 -4.19
C LEU A 143 -7.96 -15.04 -3.85
N PHE A 144 -7.37 -15.86 -4.71
CA PHE A 144 -5.97 -16.26 -4.57
C PHE A 144 -5.06 -15.19 -5.15
N CYS A 145 -4.15 -14.69 -4.33
CA CYS A 145 -3.19 -13.66 -4.72
C CYS A 145 -1.76 -14.10 -4.42
N PHE A 146 -0.82 -13.54 -5.17
CA PHE A 146 0.60 -13.57 -4.85
C PHE A 146 0.98 -12.29 -4.13
N LEU A 147 1.49 -12.44 -2.91
CA LEU A 147 2.18 -11.40 -2.18
C LEU A 147 3.67 -11.46 -2.56
N PHE A 148 4.14 -10.45 -3.26
CA PHE A 148 5.54 -10.31 -3.66
C PHE A 148 6.25 -9.34 -2.71
N ALA A 149 7.34 -9.79 -2.10
CA ALA A 149 8.20 -9.00 -1.25
C ALA A 149 9.58 -8.85 -1.89
N LEU A 150 10.07 -7.63 -2.00
CA LEU A 150 11.42 -7.31 -2.44
C LEU A 150 12.15 -6.55 -1.34
N LEU A 151 13.36 -7.02 -1.01
CA LEU A 151 14.31 -6.26 -0.23
C LEU A 151 15.37 -5.64 -1.16
N ALA A 152 15.33 -4.33 -1.33
CA ALA A 152 16.32 -3.59 -2.10
C ALA A 152 17.31 -2.88 -1.18
N LYS A 153 18.55 -2.67 -1.62
CA LYS A 153 19.47 -1.77 -0.92
C LYS A 153 18.83 -0.37 -0.87
N GLN A 154 18.78 0.20 0.34
CA GLN A 154 18.23 1.53 0.55
C GLN A 154 19.19 2.56 -0.07
N PHE A 155 18.64 3.39 -0.95
CA PHE A 155 19.31 4.57 -1.51
C PHE A 155 18.64 5.84 -0.97
N TYR A 156 18.26 5.81 0.31
CA TYR A 156 17.66 6.94 0.99
C TYR A 156 18.72 8.00 1.21
N GLN A 157 18.39 9.22 0.79
CA GLN A 157 18.93 10.41 1.42
C GLN A 157 18.00 10.64 2.59
N GLN A 158 18.51 10.74 3.82
CA GLN A 158 17.66 11.11 4.95
C GLN A 158 17.02 12.45 4.63
N VAL A 159 15.76 12.38 4.21
CA VAL A 159 14.88 13.52 4.19
C VAL A 159 14.82 13.93 5.65
N ALA A 160 15.38 15.10 5.94
CA ALA A 160 15.34 15.65 7.29
C ALA A 160 13.88 15.61 7.72
N ALA A 161 13.60 15.29 8.97
CA ALA A 161 12.25 15.30 9.54
C ALA A 161 11.72 16.74 9.59
N ALA A 162 11.58 17.36 8.42
CA ALA A 162 11.28 18.75 8.22
C ALA A 162 9.98 18.76 7.41
N ARG A 163 8.89 18.71 8.19
CA ARG A 163 7.50 19.02 7.85
C ARG A 163 6.56 17.82 7.69
N ASN A 164 5.31 18.16 7.97
CA ASN A 164 4.20 17.27 8.24
C ASN A 164 3.87 16.45 6.99
N CYS A 165 3.29 15.26 7.22
CA CYS A 165 2.73 14.34 6.22
C CYS A 165 3.68 13.36 5.53
N ASN A 166 4.30 12.52 6.35
CA ASN A 166 5.10 11.38 5.89
C ASN A 166 4.30 10.05 5.87
N ASP A 167 2.98 10.11 6.00
CA ASP A 167 2.14 8.91 6.14
C ASP A 167 1.88 8.21 4.79
N ALA A 168 1.76 8.98 3.70
CA ALA A 168 1.38 8.46 2.37
C ALA A 168 2.47 8.65 1.30
N LEU A 169 3.74 8.51 1.69
CA LEU A 169 4.91 8.75 0.85
C LEU A 169 4.90 7.98 -0.48
N SER A 170 4.27 6.81 -0.51
CA SER A 170 4.31 5.95 -1.69
C SER A 170 3.58 6.55 -2.89
N TYR A 171 2.41 7.15 -2.67
CA TYR A 171 1.57 7.71 -3.73
C TYR A 171 1.52 9.24 -3.73
N CYS A 172 1.73 9.89 -2.59
CA CYS A 172 1.51 11.32 -2.44
C CYS A 172 2.79 12.15 -2.30
N ASP A 173 3.96 11.49 -2.38
CA ASP A 173 5.28 12.13 -2.26
C ASP A 173 5.46 12.86 -0.91
N VAL A 174 6.57 13.57 -0.75
CA VAL A 174 6.84 14.49 0.35
C VAL A 174 6.56 15.91 -0.14
N MET A 175 5.92 16.73 0.70
CA MET A 175 5.73 18.15 0.42
C MET A 175 7.07 18.88 0.34
N ASP A 176 7.26 19.68 -0.71
CA ASP A 176 8.45 20.53 -0.94
C ASP A 176 9.81 19.81 -0.97
N GLU A 177 9.82 18.47 -1.01
CA GLU A 177 11.03 17.68 -1.05
C GLU A 177 11.02 16.69 -2.22
N LYS A 178 12.20 16.15 -2.53
CA LYS A 178 12.35 15.19 -3.61
C LYS A 178 11.89 13.81 -3.12
N TYR A 179 11.19 13.08 -4.00
CA TYR A 179 10.78 11.71 -3.74
C TYR A 179 11.90 10.87 -3.08
N PRO A 180 11.63 10.26 -1.92
CA PRO A 180 12.65 9.67 -1.04
C PRO A 180 13.35 8.44 -1.62
N ASP A 181 12.91 7.94 -2.77
CA ASP A 181 13.43 6.77 -3.44
C ASP A 181 13.95 7.11 -4.84
N LYS A 182 15.22 6.78 -5.09
CA LYS A 182 15.87 7.04 -6.38
C LYS A 182 15.46 6.05 -7.47
N ARG A 183 14.80 4.94 -7.12
CA ARG A 183 14.37 3.94 -8.09
C ARG A 183 13.09 4.40 -8.81
N ALA A 184 12.85 3.83 -9.98
CA ALA A 184 11.60 4.07 -10.69
C ALA A 184 10.40 3.60 -9.84
N MET A 185 9.29 4.32 -9.91
CA MET A 185 8.03 3.89 -9.31
C MET A 185 7.61 2.54 -9.90
N GLY A 186 7.19 1.60 -9.05
CA GLY A 186 6.89 0.22 -9.47
C GLY A 186 8.11 -0.69 -9.62
N TYR A 187 9.34 -0.24 -9.33
CA TYR A 187 10.52 -1.11 -9.35
C TYR A 187 10.32 -2.33 -8.42
N PRO A 188 10.58 -3.57 -8.89
CA PRO A 188 11.30 -3.97 -10.11
C PRO A 188 10.38 -4.34 -11.30
N LEU A 189 9.07 -4.15 -11.15
CA LEU A 189 8.04 -4.58 -12.09
C LEU A 189 7.75 -3.53 -13.18
N ASP A 190 8.48 -2.42 -13.18
CA ASP A 190 8.39 -1.32 -14.14
C ASP A 190 8.85 -1.73 -15.55
N ARG A 191 9.73 -2.74 -15.65
CA ARG A 191 10.37 -3.15 -16.91
C ARG A 191 9.73 -4.40 -17.52
N THR A 192 10.08 -4.67 -18.78
CA THR A 192 9.72 -5.93 -19.44
C THR A 192 10.44 -7.09 -18.76
N ILE A 193 9.67 -8.10 -18.36
CA ILE A 193 10.17 -9.31 -17.71
C ILE A 193 10.20 -10.41 -18.75
N VAL A 194 11.39 -10.96 -19.02
CA VAL A 194 11.58 -12.05 -20.00
C VAL A 194 11.25 -13.41 -19.40
N ALA A 195 11.37 -13.53 -18.07
CA ALA A 195 11.08 -14.76 -17.32
C ALA A 195 9.60 -15.14 -17.45
N GLN A 196 9.33 -16.43 -17.66
CA GLN A 196 7.96 -16.92 -17.84
C GLN A 196 7.25 -17.15 -16.50
N ASN A 197 8.02 -17.50 -15.46
CA ASN A 197 7.51 -17.88 -14.15
C ASN A 197 8.17 -17.08 -13.03
N HIS A 198 7.49 -16.94 -11.88
CA HIS A 198 8.05 -16.28 -10.70
C HIS A 198 9.36 -16.93 -10.25
N ALA A 199 9.48 -18.26 -10.30
CA ALA A 199 10.69 -18.97 -9.89
C ALA A 199 11.95 -18.54 -10.66
N GLU A 200 11.80 -18.16 -11.93
CA GLU A 200 12.90 -17.68 -12.77
C GLU A 200 13.19 -16.19 -12.54
N PHE A 201 12.16 -15.42 -12.20
CA PHE A 201 12.29 -13.99 -11.89
C PHE A 201 12.88 -13.72 -10.49
N LEU A 202 12.63 -14.62 -9.53
CA LEU A 202 12.99 -14.44 -8.14
C LEU A 202 14.49 -14.45 -7.92
N THR A 203 15.02 -13.34 -7.42
CA THR A 203 16.38 -13.24 -6.90
C THR A 203 16.41 -13.57 -5.40
N PRO A 204 17.60 -13.80 -4.79
CA PRO A 204 17.72 -14.18 -3.37
C PRO A 204 17.13 -13.18 -2.37
N ASN A 205 16.93 -11.94 -2.80
CA ASN A 205 16.33 -10.84 -2.04
C ASN A 205 14.85 -10.60 -2.38
N MET A 206 14.22 -11.51 -3.12
CA MET A 206 12.80 -11.49 -3.44
C MET A 206 12.12 -12.75 -2.88
N LEU A 207 10.85 -12.62 -2.52
CA LEU A 207 10.02 -13.72 -2.05
C LEU A 207 8.60 -13.56 -2.58
N VAL A 208 7.98 -14.65 -3.01
CA VAL A 208 6.55 -14.72 -3.33
C VAL A 208 5.87 -15.65 -2.35
N SER A 209 4.78 -15.18 -1.76
CA SER A 209 3.91 -15.97 -0.88
C SER A 209 2.50 -16.02 -1.45
N ASN A 210 1.86 -17.20 -1.37
CA ASN A 210 0.47 -17.35 -1.77
C ASN A 210 -0.44 -16.95 -0.62
N ILE A 211 -1.33 -15.99 -0.84
CA ILE A 211 -2.34 -15.59 0.14
C ILE A 211 -3.74 -15.73 -0.45
N THR A 212 -4.73 -15.85 0.43
CA THR A 212 -6.14 -15.90 0.02
C THR A 212 -6.88 -14.78 0.73
N ILE A 213 -7.56 -13.94 -0.04
CA ILE A 213 -8.41 -12.86 0.47
C ILE A 213 -9.86 -13.32 0.37
N ARG A 214 -10.60 -13.27 1.47
CA ARG A 214 -12.00 -13.69 1.52
C ARG A 214 -12.86 -12.51 1.94
N PHE A 215 -13.95 -12.30 1.21
CA PHE A 215 -14.98 -11.35 1.62
C PHE A 215 -15.94 -12.03 2.60
N GLN A 216 -16.27 -11.33 3.67
CA GLN A 216 -17.29 -11.74 4.62
C GLN A 216 -18.51 -10.84 4.41
N ASP A 217 -19.64 -11.45 4.06
CA ASP A 217 -20.94 -10.79 3.89
C ASP A 217 -21.52 -10.32 5.25
#